data_AF-A0A8B8A1B1-F1
#
_entry.id   AF-A0A8B8A1B1-F1
#
_cell.length_a   1.000
_cell.length_b   1.000
_cell.length_c   1.000
_cell.angle_alpha   90.00
_cell.angle_beta   90.00
_cell.angle_gamma   90.00
#
_symmetry.space_group_name_H-M   'P 1'
#
loop_
_entity.id
_entity.type
_entity.pdbx_description
1 polymer ?
#
loop_
_entity_poly.entity_id
_entity_poly.type
_entity_poly.pdbx_seq_one_letter_code
_entity_poly.pdbx_strand_id
1 'polypeptide(L)'
;MELLEDLAEGGSPIPDYSSIHGFLRKWGVEQLLGLFEEHKIDLEVLPLLDEQTVTELIPQIGVRMKFLNGWRREFQQDKQEPTLRHADSFSTLDIDEVCNTSTCTSRSTSIVMPCSRPDTGSVSSMSSVCTPQPPKKKCRVQAIDARAILQTTVAGRDIITHLEKNKCLTKTYRCKMTALLVGHLIDNYGLKPCAYEKQALAESIIRDFPFLKDPEGTGYDAWYTKGAAKRPATGYLEERLRYVRKTMLKVETSPSAESLSSDKDSPERSQDEEEDIAGMTSWLQENSEPEHKVRDYMAKTAGHRQQLIHQKKVPLAEILQQYPRILDAAMILQDFDLGCYSDAADKLLEKWGQLSDHIILYASVMNSAWKELIGMPHLDSSILSAEEKSHLALYLLAFLLGGRARGGRRGGRFAINMESFIDLQPAVTNVAEYLNSIKSSERPQPYILALVTTNRLLPTQSFLIIERKAIEMPSLLKTVDLAFKSHYVFNVTYQPQVQNVWDFLQCVVYELPGLARPIVRDMRAFLRRQLSTQA
;
A
#
# COMPACT_ATOMS: atom_id res chain seq x y z
N MET A 1 20.01 60.02 -37.18
CA MET A 1 19.36 59.62 -38.43
C MET A 1 20.23 58.53 -39.00
N GLU A 2 19.96 57.26 -38.70
CA GLU A 2 18.96 56.37 -39.32
C GLU A 2 19.78 55.22 -39.92
N LEU A 3 19.55 53.98 -39.44
CA LEU A 3 18.96 52.86 -40.18
C LEU A 3 19.97 52.22 -41.16
N LEU A 4 20.51 51.05 -40.81
CA LEU A 4 20.04 49.69 -41.16
C LEU A 4 20.69 49.15 -42.43
N GLU A 5 21.54 48.14 -42.27
CA GLU A 5 21.74 46.96 -43.14
C GLU A 5 22.84 46.10 -42.46
N ASP A 6 22.51 45.23 -41.51
CA ASP A 6 22.07 43.82 -41.62
C ASP A 6 23.10 42.81 -42.21
N LEU A 7 23.39 41.80 -41.38
CA LEU A 7 23.67 40.38 -41.64
C LEU A 7 25.13 39.86 -41.76
N ALA A 8 25.38 38.85 -40.89
CA ALA A 8 26.54 37.94 -40.74
C ALA A 8 27.79 38.61 -40.13
N GLU A 9 28.27 38.25 -38.93
CA GLU A 9 28.73 36.92 -38.54
C GLU A 9 28.54 36.70 -37.03
N GLY A 10 27.54 35.89 -36.66
CA GLY A 10 27.35 35.39 -35.31
C GLY A 10 27.98 34.01 -35.17
N GLY A 11 29.30 33.94 -35.00
CA GLY A 11 29.99 32.73 -34.55
C GLY A 11 30.22 32.80 -33.05
N SER A 12 29.37 32.16 -32.24
CA SER A 12 29.65 31.95 -30.82
C SER A 12 30.95 31.15 -30.66
N PRO A 13 31.88 31.54 -29.77
CA PRO A 13 33.14 30.83 -29.61
C PRO A 13 32.86 29.42 -29.08
N ILE A 14 33.39 28.43 -29.81
CA ILE A 14 33.42 27.02 -29.40
C ILE A 14 34.03 26.98 -27.99
N PRO A 15 33.37 26.37 -26.98
CA PRO A 15 33.92 26.38 -25.63
C PRO A 15 35.20 25.55 -25.59
N ASP A 16 36.31 26.19 -25.22
CA ASP A 16 37.58 25.52 -24.95
C ASP A 16 37.51 24.86 -23.57
N TYR A 17 37.48 23.53 -23.55
CA TYR A 17 37.37 22.70 -22.34
C TYR A 17 38.73 22.35 -21.74
N SER A 18 39.80 23.01 -22.17
CA SER A 18 41.19 22.76 -21.73
C SER A 18 41.62 23.57 -20.51
N SER A 19 40.72 24.30 -19.84
CA SER A 19 41.06 25.22 -18.75
C SER A 19 40.04 25.20 -17.62
N ILE A 20 40.48 25.54 -16.39
CA ILE A 20 39.61 25.68 -15.21
C ILE A 20 38.50 26.68 -15.46
N HIS A 21 38.82 27.80 -16.11
CA HIS A 21 37.85 28.79 -16.49
C HIS A 21 36.74 28.20 -17.38
N GLY A 22 37.08 27.31 -18.30
CA GLY A 22 36.12 26.56 -19.12
C GLY A 22 35.17 25.68 -18.30
N PHE A 23 35.69 24.97 -17.29
CA PHE A 23 34.86 24.17 -16.38
C PHE A 23 33.95 25.04 -15.49
N LEU A 24 34.48 26.11 -14.89
CA LEU A 24 33.69 27.01 -14.03
C LEU A 24 32.58 27.72 -14.83
N ARG A 25 32.87 28.11 -16.08
CA ARG A 25 31.88 28.62 -17.05
C ARG A 25 30.80 27.59 -17.35
N LYS A 26 31.18 26.36 -17.69
CA LYS A 26 30.26 25.26 -17.98
C LYS A 26 29.31 24.99 -16.81
N TRP A 27 29.79 25.12 -15.57
CA TRP A 27 28.99 24.88 -14.37
C TRP A 27 28.22 26.12 -13.87
N GLY A 28 28.35 27.26 -14.55
CA GLY A 28 27.67 28.51 -14.19
C GLY A 28 28.13 29.10 -12.86
N VAL A 29 29.43 28.94 -12.55
CA VAL A 29 30.09 29.41 -11.32
C VAL A 29 31.41 30.15 -11.61
N GLU A 30 31.47 30.89 -12.71
CA GLU A 30 32.64 31.68 -13.16
C GLU A 30 33.17 32.64 -12.09
N GLN A 31 32.30 33.13 -11.21
CA GLN A 31 32.67 34.00 -10.09
C GLN A 31 33.68 33.38 -9.12
N LEU A 32 33.91 32.05 -9.19
CA LEU A 32 34.90 31.35 -8.38
C LEU A 32 36.31 31.38 -8.96
N LEU A 33 36.52 31.90 -10.18
CA LEU A 33 37.82 31.85 -10.85
C LEU A 33 38.94 32.48 -10.00
N GLY A 34 38.72 33.71 -9.51
CA GLY A 34 39.72 34.41 -8.69
C GLY A 34 40.04 33.68 -7.38
N LEU A 35 39.06 33.00 -6.79
CA LEU A 35 39.24 32.20 -5.58
C LEU A 35 40.09 30.94 -5.86
N PHE A 36 39.88 30.29 -7.01
CA PHE A 36 40.64 29.10 -7.41
C PHE A 36 42.08 29.47 -7.77
N GLU A 37 42.30 30.62 -8.41
CA GLU A 37 43.64 31.16 -8.68
C GLU A 37 44.37 31.53 -7.38
N GLU A 38 43.70 32.17 -6.42
CA GLU A 38 44.25 32.52 -5.11
C GLU A 38 44.72 31.28 -4.33
N HIS A 39 43.92 30.21 -4.36
CA HIS A 39 44.21 28.94 -3.69
C HIS A 39 45.06 28.00 -4.54
N LYS A 40 45.54 28.46 -5.70
CA LYS A 40 46.36 27.70 -6.65
C LYS A 40 45.76 26.33 -7.03
N ILE A 41 44.44 26.28 -7.16
CA ILE A 41 43.74 25.09 -7.62
C ILE A 41 43.82 25.12 -9.15
N ASP A 42 44.78 24.37 -9.68
CA ASP A 42 44.98 24.17 -11.13
C ASP A 42 44.25 22.92 -11.64
N LEU A 43 44.39 22.58 -12.94
CA LEU A 43 43.72 21.39 -13.52
C LEU A 43 44.23 20.06 -12.95
N GLU A 44 45.40 20.03 -12.32
CA GLU A 44 45.94 18.84 -11.68
C GLU A 44 45.38 18.66 -10.28
N VAL A 45 45.17 19.78 -9.56
CA VAL A 45 44.58 19.79 -8.22
C VAL A 45 43.06 19.66 -8.24
N LEU A 46 42.40 20.21 -9.27
CA LEU A 46 40.94 20.24 -9.37
C LEU A 46 40.29 18.86 -9.18
N PRO A 47 40.77 17.75 -9.78
CA PRO A 47 40.19 16.41 -9.59
C PRO A 47 40.44 15.80 -8.20
N LEU A 48 41.40 16.33 -7.44
CA LEU A 48 41.85 15.80 -6.15
C LEU A 48 41.12 16.38 -4.94
N LEU A 49 40.28 17.41 -5.15
CA LEU A 49 39.47 17.99 -4.09
C LEU A 49 38.54 16.94 -3.45
N ASP A 50 38.11 17.18 -2.22
CA ASP A 50 37.05 16.40 -1.57
C ASP A 50 35.88 17.30 -1.15
N GLU A 51 34.75 16.69 -0.78
CA GLU A 51 33.54 17.45 -0.45
C GLU A 51 33.71 18.37 0.76
N GLN A 52 34.59 18.01 1.70
CA GLN A 52 34.86 18.81 2.89
C GLN A 52 35.67 20.06 2.53
N THR A 53 36.74 19.89 1.75
CA THR A 53 37.59 20.98 1.25
C THR A 53 36.78 21.94 0.37
N VAL A 54 35.91 21.44 -0.49
CA VAL A 54 35.02 22.27 -1.31
C VAL A 54 34.00 23.03 -0.44
N THR A 55 33.59 22.45 0.69
CA THR A 55 32.68 23.09 1.66
C THR A 55 33.32 24.27 2.37
N GLU A 56 34.61 24.16 2.69
CA GLU A 56 35.42 25.22 3.28
C GLU A 56 35.79 26.30 2.26
N LEU A 57 36.16 25.89 1.04
CA LEU A 57 36.53 26.80 -0.04
C LEU A 57 35.34 27.63 -0.53
N ILE A 58 34.15 27.03 -0.67
CA ILE A 58 32.96 27.71 -1.21
C ILE A 58 31.87 27.79 -0.12
N PRO A 59 31.89 28.82 0.74
CA PRO A 59 30.93 28.93 1.85
C PRO A 59 29.49 29.23 1.39
N GLN A 60 29.32 29.84 0.21
CA GLN A 60 27.99 30.12 -0.34
C GLN A 60 27.32 28.85 -0.87
N ILE A 61 26.32 28.36 -0.12
CA ILE A 61 25.65 27.06 -0.35
C ILE A 61 25.14 26.90 -1.80
N GLY A 62 24.49 27.91 -2.37
CA GLY A 62 23.94 27.83 -3.73
C GLY A 62 25.00 27.68 -4.82
N VAL A 63 26.11 28.41 -4.69
CA VAL A 63 27.26 28.35 -5.62
C VAL A 63 28.00 27.03 -5.42
N ARG A 64 28.20 26.61 -4.17
CA ARG A 64 28.81 25.33 -3.80
C ARG A 64 28.07 24.14 -4.40
N MET A 65 26.75 24.11 -4.32
CA MET A 65 25.97 22.99 -4.85
C MET A 65 26.04 22.91 -6.39
N LYS A 66 26.12 24.05 -7.09
CA LYS A 66 26.34 24.09 -8.53
C LYS A 66 27.72 23.58 -8.92
N PHE A 67 28.76 24.03 -8.21
CA PHE A 67 30.13 23.54 -8.39
C PHE A 67 30.23 22.03 -8.13
N LEU A 68 29.74 21.55 -6.97
CA LEU A 68 29.78 20.12 -6.61
C LEU A 68 29.07 19.24 -7.63
N ASN A 69 27.92 19.68 -8.16
CA ASN A 69 27.19 18.90 -9.16
C ASN A 69 27.97 18.79 -10.49
N GLY A 70 28.62 19.88 -10.91
CA GLY A 70 29.47 19.88 -12.11
C GLY A 70 30.75 19.06 -11.91
N TRP A 71 31.45 19.31 -10.81
CA TRP A 71 32.71 18.66 -10.47
C TRP A 71 32.57 17.14 -10.26
N ARG A 72 31.53 16.68 -9.56
CA ARG A 72 31.24 15.24 -9.42
C ARG A 72 31.01 14.55 -10.77
N ARG A 73 30.32 15.24 -11.68
CA ARG A 73 30.04 14.72 -13.02
C ARG A 73 31.29 14.57 -13.87
N GLU A 74 32.28 15.46 -13.74
CA GLU A 74 33.50 15.43 -14.56
C GLU A 74 34.62 14.55 -13.95
N PHE A 75 34.75 14.50 -12.61
CA PHE A 75 35.94 13.94 -11.97
C PHE A 75 35.70 12.81 -10.95
N GLN A 76 34.45 12.54 -10.53
CA GLN A 76 34.16 11.52 -9.51
C GLN A 76 33.39 10.29 -10.02
N GLN A 77 33.40 10.01 -11.33
CA GLN A 77 32.64 8.87 -11.87
C GLN A 77 33.19 7.47 -11.50
N ASP A 78 34.45 7.33 -11.03
CA ASP A 78 35.10 6.01 -10.84
C ASP A 78 35.60 5.70 -9.41
N LYS A 79 35.15 6.42 -8.37
CA LYS A 79 35.49 6.10 -6.95
C LYS A 79 34.29 5.79 -6.04
N GLN A 80 33.16 5.37 -6.60
CA GLN A 80 32.01 4.88 -5.80
C GLN A 80 31.51 3.51 -6.28
N GLU A 81 31.55 2.53 -5.38
CA GLU A 81 30.41 1.64 -5.18
C GLU A 81 29.74 2.04 -3.84
N PRO A 82 28.40 2.06 -3.70
CA PRO A 82 27.36 2.05 -4.71
C PRO A 82 26.47 3.31 -4.61
N THR A 83 26.49 4.14 -5.65
CA THR A 83 25.28 4.86 -6.03
C THR A 83 25.11 4.78 -7.54
N LEU A 84 24.25 3.83 -7.93
CA LEU A 84 23.52 3.75 -9.19
C LEU A 84 23.60 5.03 -10.05
N ARG A 85 24.26 4.93 -11.21
CA ARG A 85 23.59 4.91 -12.53
C ARG A 85 24.47 4.20 -13.56
N HIS A 86 24.18 2.92 -13.81
CA HIS A 86 24.40 2.36 -15.14
C HIS A 86 23.27 2.81 -16.05
N ALA A 87 23.71 3.33 -17.20
CA ALA A 87 23.12 3.17 -18.52
C ALA A 87 21.62 3.43 -18.64
N ASP A 88 21.32 4.63 -19.13
CA ASP A 88 20.22 4.85 -20.05
C ASP A 88 20.36 3.91 -21.26
N SER A 89 19.70 2.77 -21.13
CA SER A 89 18.85 2.23 -22.18
C SER A 89 17.57 1.82 -21.46
N PHE A 90 16.64 2.75 -21.28
CA PHE A 90 15.18 2.56 -21.31
C PHE A 90 14.51 3.85 -20.83
N SER A 91 14.11 4.65 -21.82
CA SER A 91 13.12 5.74 -21.79
C SER A 91 12.51 6.06 -20.42
N THR A 92 13.00 7.12 -19.77
CA THR A 92 12.23 7.90 -18.82
C THR A 92 11.22 8.75 -19.60
N LEU A 93 9.95 8.32 -19.60
CA LEU A 93 8.82 9.21 -19.86
C LEU A 93 8.11 9.45 -18.52
N ASP A 94 8.04 10.73 -18.16
CA ASP A 94 7.03 11.23 -17.24
C ASP A 94 5.63 10.81 -17.74
N ILE A 95 4.90 10.07 -16.91
CA ILE A 95 3.48 9.77 -17.14
C ILE A 95 2.74 10.07 -15.84
N ASP A 96 2.70 11.35 -15.50
CA ASP A 96 1.60 11.94 -14.73
C ASP A 96 1.29 13.40 -15.18
N GLU A 97 1.87 13.85 -16.29
CA GLU A 97 1.52 15.10 -16.97
C GLU A 97 1.67 14.86 -18.49
N VAL A 98 0.69 15.27 -19.30
CA VAL A 98 0.56 15.03 -20.76
C VAL A 98 -0.02 13.65 -21.17
N CYS A 99 -1.35 13.58 -21.19
CA CYS A 99 -2.05 12.95 -22.30
C CYS A 99 -3.13 13.91 -22.77
N ASN A 100 -2.69 14.96 -23.49
CA ASN A 100 -3.53 15.88 -24.23
C ASN A 100 -2.67 16.48 -25.35
N THR A 101 -2.65 15.81 -26.51
CA THR A 101 -2.43 16.46 -27.81
C THR A 101 -2.97 15.52 -28.88
N SER A 102 -4.17 15.82 -29.36
CA SER A 102 -4.59 15.48 -30.71
C SER A 102 -5.19 16.74 -31.30
N THR A 103 -4.33 17.47 -32.01
CA THR A 103 -4.70 18.54 -32.92
C THR A 103 -5.62 17.93 -33.97
N CYS A 104 -6.91 18.23 -33.92
CA CYS A 104 -7.83 17.94 -35.00
C CYS A 104 -7.62 19.02 -36.07
N THR A 105 -7.03 18.62 -37.19
CA THR A 105 -6.99 19.43 -38.40
C THR A 105 -8.41 19.54 -38.93
N SER A 106 -8.99 20.72 -38.78
CA SER A 106 -10.28 21.10 -39.33
C SER A 106 -10.29 20.89 -40.85
N ARG A 107 -11.11 19.94 -41.33
CA ARG A 107 -11.61 19.98 -42.70
C ARG A 107 -13.12 20.18 -42.65
N SER A 108 -13.49 21.45 -42.72
CA SER A 108 -14.83 21.95 -42.92
C SER A 108 -15.48 21.26 -44.11
N THR A 109 -16.60 20.58 -43.88
CA THR A 109 -17.67 20.44 -44.87
C THR A 109 -18.97 20.77 -44.18
N SER A 110 -19.34 22.03 -44.36
CA SER A 110 -20.64 22.61 -44.09
C SER A 110 -21.71 21.94 -44.96
N ILE A 111 -22.67 21.26 -44.34
CA ILE A 111 -24.02 21.14 -44.90
C ILE A 111 -24.98 21.75 -43.90
N VAL A 112 -25.32 22.99 -44.22
CA VAL A 112 -26.43 23.76 -43.70
C VAL A 112 -27.71 23.14 -44.26
N MET A 113 -28.61 22.67 -43.40
CA MET A 113 -30.02 22.45 -43.75
C MET A 113 -30.82 23.62 -43.15
N PRO A 114 -31.44 24.49 -43.96
CA PRO A 114 -32.30 25.54 -43.45
C PRO A 114 -33.70 24.99 -43.15
N CYS A 115 -34.24 25.42 -42.01
CA CYS A 115 -35.66 25.35 -41.70
C CYS A 115 -36.47 26.24 -42.67
N SER A 116 -37.70 25.82 -42.99
CA SER A 116 -38.82 26.71 -43.29
C SER A 116 -40.11 26.12 -42.73
N ARG A 117 -40.78 26.95 -41.91
CA ARG A 117 -42.10 26.82 -41.26
C ARG A 117 -43.24 27.19 -42.26
N PRO A 118 -44.51 27.42 -41.86
CA PRO A 118 -45.50 26.57 -41.17
C PRO A 118 -46.91 26.64 -41.84
N ASP A 119 -47.93 26.08 -41.15
CA ASP A 119 -49.36 26.46 -41.14
C ASP A 119 -50.21 26.07 -42.37
N THR A 120 -51.46 25.60 -42.32
CA THR A 120 -52.62 25.53 -41.40
C THR A 120 -53.64 24.56 -42.07
N GLY A 121 -54.65 23.93 -41.47
CA GLY A 121 -55.22 23.93 -40.13
C GLY A 121 -56.44 22.98 -40.07
N SER A 122 -56.95 22.76 -38.85
CA SER A 122 -58.34 22.41 -38.42
C SER A 122 -59.08 21.22 -39.08
N VAL A 123 -59.81 20.32 -38.42
CA VAL A 123 -60.85 20.53 -37.39
C VAL A 123 -61.16 19.20 -36.62
N SER A 124 -61.50 19.33 -35.33
CA SER A 124 -62.31 18.54 -34.36
C SER A 124 -62.79 17.10 -34.69
N SER A 125 -62.84 16.11 -33.77
CA SER A 125 -63.65 16.12 -32.52
C SER A 125 -63.38 14.91 -31.57
N MET A 126 -63.35 15.22 -30.26
CA MET A 126 -63.84 14.51 -29.05
C MET A 126 -63.65 13.00 -28.76
N SER A 127 -63.08 12.76 -27.57
CA SER A 127 -63.57 11.84 -26.50
C SER A 127 -62.74 10.58 -26.13
N SER A 128 -62.07 10.71 -24.96
CA SER A 128 -62.09 9.77 -23.82
C SER A 128 -61.21 8.49 -23.80
N VAL A 129 -60.06 8.64 -23.12
CA VAL A 129 -59.47 7.75 -22.09
C VAL A 129 -59.04 6.33 -22.47
N CYS A 130 -57.72 6.15 -22.66
CA CYS A 130 -56.89 5.22 -21.87
C CYS A 130 -55.42 5.49 -22.21
N THR A 131 -54.61 6.01 -21.27
CA THR A 131 -53.18 6.28 -21.50
C THR A 131 -52.36 4.99 -21.51
N PRO A 132 -51.66 4.63 -22.61
CA PRO A 132 -50.52 3.72 -22.54
C PRO A 132 -49.28 4.55 -22.18
N GLN A 133 -48.53 4.10 -21.16
CA GLN A 133 -47.24 4.67 -20.81
C GLN A 133 -46.29 4.70 -22.02
N PRO A 134 -45.40 5.72 -22.15
CA PRO A 134 -44.44 5.76 -23.23
C PRO A 134 -43.46 4.58 -23.13
N PRO A 135 -43.03 4.00 -24.26
CA PRO A 135 -42.16 2.83 -24.24
C PRO A 135 -40.81 3.21 -23.63
N LYS A 136 -40.43 2.49 -22.56
CA LYS A 136 -39.08 2.53 -21.99
C LYS A 136 -38.09 2.30 -23.15
N LYS A 137 -37.22 3.27 -23.41
CA LYS A 137 -36.06 3.09 -24.30
C LYS A 137 -35.29 1.86 -23.79
N LYS A 138 -35.39 0.74 -24.51
CA LYS A 138 -34.48 -0.40 -24.31
C LYS A 138 -33.10 0.11 -24.72
N CYS A 139 -32.28 0.47 -23.74
CA CYS A 139 -30.85 0.66 -23.96
C CYS A 139 -30.33 -0.68 -24.49
N ARG A 140 -29.89 -0.71 -25.74
CA ARG A 140 -29.25 -1.88 -26.33
C ARG A 140 -27.96 -2.09 -25.54
N VAL A 141 -27.96 -3.05 -24.61
CA VAL A 141 -26.81 -3.39 -23.80
C VAL A 141 -25.75 -3.97 -24.74
N GLN A 142 -24.71 -3.18 -25.06
CA GLN A 142 -23.52 -3.75 -25.67
C GLN A 142 -22.86 -4.61 -24.60
N ALA A 143 -22.68 -5.90 -24.89
CA ALA A 143 -21.94 -6.80 -24.01
C ALA A 143 -20.51 -6.27 -23.87
N ILE A 144 -20.09 -5.97 -22.64
CA ILE A 144 -18.74 -5.51 -22.35
C ILE A 144 -17.81 -6.74 -22.38
N ASP A 145 -16.79 -6.70 -23.23
CA ASP A 145 -15.78 -7.74 -23.39
C ASP A 145 -14.38 -7.15 -23.08
N ALA A 146 -13.85 -7.49 -21.91
CA ALA A 146 -12.59 -6.97 -21.40
C ALA A 146 -11.41 -7.39 -22.29
N ARG A 147 -11.40 -8.63 -22.79
CA ARG A 147 -10.34 -9.09 -23.70
C ARG A 147 -10.39 -8.35 -25.03
N ALA A 148 -11.57 -8.18 -25.62
CA ALA A 148 -11.72 -7.41 -26.87
C ALA A 148 -11.27 -5.96 -26.68
N ILE A 149 -11.63 -5.32 -25.56
CA ILE A 149 -11.18 -3.96 -25.22
C ILE A 149 -9.65 -3.89 -25.17
N LEU A 150 -9.00 -4.84 -24.50
CA LEU A 150 -7.54 -4.87 -24.41
C LEU A 150 -6.88 -5.14 -25.77
N GLN A 151 -7.47 -5.97 -26.62
CA GLN A 151 -6.91 -6.27 -27.95
C GLN A 151 -6.82 -5.06 -28.87
N THR A 152 -7.62 -4.02 -28.64
CA THR A 152 -7.61 -2.79 -29.47
C THR A 152 -6.28 -2.04 -29.46
N THR A 153 -5.50 -2.15 -28.38
CA THR A 153 -4.24 -1.39 -28.21
C THR A 153 -3.03 -2.32 -28.14
N VAL A 154 -1.87 -1.82 -28.56
CA VAL A 154 -0.58 -2.53 -28.39
C VAL A 154 -0.33 -2.81 -26.91
N ALA A 155 -0.56 -1.81 -26.05
CA ALA A 155 -0.40 -1.94 -24.60
C ALA A 155 -1.34 -2.98 -23.99
N GLY A 156 -2.58 -3.09 -24.48
CA GLY A 156 -3.52 -4.10 -24.01
C GLY A 156 -3.15 -5.51 -24.46
N ARG A 157 -2.59 -5.69 -25.68
CA ARG A 157 -2.03 -6.98 -26.11
C ARG A 157 -0.82 -7.40 -25.28
N ASP A 158 0.07 -6.47 -24.92
CA ASP A 158 1.19 -6.72 -23.99
C ASP A 158 0.69 -7.20 -22.62
N ILE A 159 -0.38 -6.58 -22.08
CA ILE A 159 -1.02 -7.04 -20.84
C ILE A 159 -1.56 -8.47 -20.98
N ILE A 160 -2.22 -8.81 -22.08
CA ILE A 160 -2.74 -10.16 -22.33
C ILE A 160 -1.58 -11.17 -22.34
N THR A 161 -0.50 -10.90 -23.07
CA THR A 161 0.68 -11.76 -23.11
C THR A 161 1.29 -11.96 -21.73
N HIS A 162 1.41 -10.88 -20.95
CA HIS A 162 1.89 -10.95 -19.57
C HIS A 162 0.99 -11.83 -18.69
N LEU A 163 -0.33 -11.66 -18.82
CA LEU A 163 -1.33 -12.43 -18.09
C LEU A 163 -1.30 -13.91 -18.46
N GLU A 164 -1.16 -14.23 -19.74
CA GLU A 164 -1.09 -15.59 -20.23
C GLU A 164 0.19 -16.29 -19.78
N LYS A 165 1.30 -15.56 -19.65
CA LYS A 165 2.57 -16.09 -19.16
C LYS A 165 2.60 -16.28 -17.65
N ASN A 166 2.25 -15.25 -16.87
CA ASN A 166 2.47 -15.24 -15.42
C ASN A 166 1.22 -15.65 -14.61
N LYS A 167 0.05 -15.67 -15.26
CA LYS A 167 -1.25 -15.97 -14.65
C LYS A 167 -1.55 -15.10 -13.41
N CYS A 168 -1.02 -13.88 -13.37
CA CYS A 168 -1.29 -12.85 -12.37
C CYS A 168 -0.90 -11.48 -12.93
N LEU A 169 -1.19 -10.40 -12.18
CA LEU A 169 -0.83 -9.03 -12.56
C LEU A 169 0.14 -8.41 -11.55
N THR A 170 1.31 -8.00 -12.02
CA THR A 170 2.13 -7.05 -11.25
C THR A 170 1.40 -5.72 -11.12
N LYS A 171 1.85 -4.88 -10.18
CA LYS A 171 1.26 -3.54 -9.96
C LYS A 171 1.25 -2.71 -11.25
N THR A 172 2.31 -2.75 -12.03
CA THR A 172 2.45 -1.98 -13.27
C THR A 172 1.43 -2.42 -14.32
N TYR A 173 1.31 -3.72 -14.59
CA TYR A 173 0.35 -4.24 -15.57
C TYR A 173 -1.10 -4.02 -15.12
N ARG A 174 -1.40 -4.18 -13.82
CA ARG A 174 -2.73 -3.89 -13.26
C ARG A 174 -3.13 -2.44 -13.43
N CYS A 175 -2.23 -1.49 -13.18
CA CYS A 175 -2.49 -0.06 -13.41
C CYS A 175 -2.78 0.22 -14.89
N LYS A 176 -1.97 -0.31 -15.82
CA LYS A 176 -2.17 -0.15 -17.26
C LYS A 176 -3.52 -0.75 -17.71
N MET A 177 -3.83 -1.97 -17.27
CA MET A 177 -5.08 -2.67 -17.56
C MET A 177 -6.28 -1.87 -17.05
N THR A 178 -6.24 -1.46 -15.78
CA THR A 178 -7.33 -0.68 -15.17
C THR A 178 -7.53 0.65 -15.91
N ALA A 179 -6.44 1.31 -16.33
CA ALA A 179 -6.53 2.56 -17.09
C ALA A 179 -7.22 2.37 -18.45
N LEU A 180 -6.86 1.33 -19.21
CA LEU A 180 -7.49 1.03 -20.51
C LEU A 180 -8.98 0.70 -20.37
N LEU A 181 -9.31 -0.17 -19.41
CA LEU A 181 -10.68 -0.61 -19.18
C LEU A 181 -11.57 0.52 -18.64
N VAL A 182 -11.04 1.37 -17.75
CA VAL A 182 -11.77 2.55 -17.27
C VAL A 182 -11.89 3.62 -18.36
N GLY A 183 -10.88 3.77 -19.24
CA GLY A 183 -10.99 4.62 -20.43
C GLY A 183 -12.19 4.21 -21.27
N HIS A 184 -12.31 2.92 -21.60
CA HIS A 184 -13.48 2.40 -22.30
C HIS A 184 -14.81 2.67 -21.59
N LEU A 185 -14.87 2.52 -20.26
CA LEU A 185 -16.08 2.88 -19.50
C LEU A 185 -16.43 4.36 -19.64
N ILE A 186 -15.44 5.25 -19.59
CA ILE A 186 -15.66 6.69 -19.68
C ILE A 186 -16.11 7.07 -21.10
N ASP A 187 -15.48 6.52 -22.13
CA ASP A 187 -15.79 6.83 -23.52
C ASP A 187 -17.23 6.42 -23.89
N ASN A 188 -17.75 5.33 -23.31
CA ASN A 188 -19.07 4.79 -23.64
C ASN A 188 -20.19 5.21 -22.67
N TYR A 189 -19.86 5.44 -21.39
CA TYR A 189 -20.84 5.68 -20.31
C TYR A 189 -20.58 6.95 -19.50
N GLY A 190 -19.57 7.74 -19.86
CA GLY A 190 -19.20 8.98 -19.20
C GLY A 190 -18.44 8.81 -17.87
N LEU A 191 -18.15 9.92 -17.19
CA LEU A 191 -17.34 9.95 -15.96
C LEU A 191 -17.96 9.21 -14.76
N LYS A 192 -19.27 8.95 -14.80
CA LYS A 192 -20.03 8.27 -13.73
C LYS A 192 -20.79 7.04 -14.28
N PRO A 193 -20.09 5.98 -14.73
CA PRO A 193 -20.75 4.73 -15.09
C PRO A 193 -21.53 4.19 -13.88
N CYS A 194 -22.72 3.63 -14.13
CA CYS A 194 -23.56 3.11 -13.07
C CYS A 194 -23.00 1.77 -12.55
N ALA A 195 -23.59 1.27 -11.47
CA ALA A 195 -23.11 0.03 -10.83
C ALA A 195 -23.14 -1.16 -11.79
N TYR A 196 -24.12 -1.20 -12.70
CA TYR A 196 -24.30 -2.27 -13.65
C TYR A 196 -23.12 -2.37 -14.64
N GLU A 197 -22.70 -1.27 -15.29
CA GLU A 197 -21.62 -1.34 -16.27
C GLU A 197 -20.27 -1.71 -15.62
N LYS A 198 -20.02 -1.20 -14.41
CA LYS A 198 -18.81 -1.54 -13.64
C LYS A 198 -18.78 -3.01 -13.25
N GLN A 199 -19.93 -3.55 -12.82
CA GLN A 199 -20.07 -4.97 -12.50
C GLN A 199 -19.92 -5.84 -13.74
N ALA A 200 -20.60 -5.50 -14.84
CA ALA A 200 -20.50 -6.24 -16.10
C ALA A 200 -19.06 -6.30 -16.64
N LEU A 201 -18.32 -5.19 -16.54
CA LEU A 201 -16.90 -5.18 -16.87
C LEU A 201 -16.07 -6.06 -15.92
N ALA A 202 -16.29 -5.97 -14.61
CA ALA A 202 -15.58 -6.80 -13.63
C ALA A 202 -15.83 -8.30 -13.85
N GLU A 203 -17.08 -8.69 -14.13
CA GLU A 203 -17.47 -10.05 -14.50
C GLU A 203 -16.78 -10.49 -15.81
N SER A 204 -16.72 -9.61 -16.82
CA SER A 204 -15.99 -9.89 -18.06
C SER A 204 -14.51 -10.14 -17.82
N ILE A 205 -13.84 -9.35 -16.97
CA ILE A 205 -12.42 -9.54 -16.66
C ILE A 205 -12.19 -10.94 -16.12
N ILE A 206 -13.03 -11.40 -15.18
CA ILE A 206 -12.88 -12.73 -14.58
C ILE A 206 -13.24 -13.84 -15.58
N ARG A 207 -14.25 -13.64 -16.43
CA ARG A 207 -14.59 -14.60 -17.49
C ARG A 207 -13.42 -14.79 -18.47
N ASP A 208 -12.81 -13.70 -18.91
CA ASP A 208 -11.77 -13.73 -19.95
C ASP A 208 -10.38 -14.08 -19.38
N PHE A 209 -10.19 -13.85 -18.07
CA PHE A 209 -8.97 -14.12 -17.31
C PHE A 209 -9.28 -14.83 -15.96
N PRO A 210 -9.68 -16.11 -15.98
CA PRO A 210 -10.16 -16.82 -14.79
C PRO A 210 -9.17 -16.92 -13.63
N PHE A 211 -7.87 -16.81 -13.90
CA PHE A 211 -6.82 -16.81 -12.87
C PHE A 211 -6.79 -15.55 -11.99
N LEU A 212 -7.56 -14.50 -12.33
CA LEU A 212 -7.73 -13.32 -11.50
C LEU A 212 -8.95 -13.44 -10.56
N LYS A 213 -9.67 -14.56 -10.63
CA LYS A 213 -10.85 -14.81 -9.82
C LYS A 213 -10.45 -15.02 -8.36
N ASP A 214 -11.05 -14.25 -7.46
CA ASP A 214 -10.99 -14.57 -6.03
C ASP A 214 -11.79 -15.86 -5.79
N PRO A 215 -11.23 -16.89 -5.13
CA PRO A 215 -11.98 -18.09 -4.78
C PRO A 215 -13.12 -17.83 -3.79
N GLU A 216 -13.13 -16.69 -3.09
CA GLU A 216 -14.20 -16.28 -2.18
C GLU A 216 -15.11 -15.19 -2.77
N GLY A 217 -16.31 -15.05 -2.21
CA GLY A 217 -17.26 -14.00 -2.58
C GLY A 217 -17.81 -14.17 -3.99
N THR A 218 -17.92 -13.07 -4.73
CA THR A 218 -18.40 -13.08 -6.14
C THR A 218 -17.30 -13.43 -7.14
N GLY A 219 -16.05 -13.48 -6.69
CA GLY A 219 -14.87 -13.74 -7.49
C GLY A 219 -14.34 -12.56 -8.29
N TYR A 220 -15.15 -11.54 -8.60
CA TYR A 220 -14.72 -10.31 -9.28
C TYR A 220 -14.51 -9.11 -8.33
N ASP A 221 -14.67 -9.32 -7.03
CA ASP A 221 -14.69 -8.28 -6.02
C ASP A 221 -13.40 -7.42 -5.95
N ALA A 222 -12.24 -7.94 -6.39
CA ALA A 222 -11.02 -7.15 -6.50
C ALA A 222 -11.16 -6.00 -7.53
N TRP A 223 -11.96 -6.19 -8.57
CA TRP A 223 -12.18 -5.24 -9.66
C TRP A 223 -13.32 -4.28 -9.36
N TYR A 224 -14.42 -4.79 -8.79
CA TYR A 224 -15.55 -3.97 -8.37
C TYR A 224 -16.37 -4.66 -7.28
N THR A 225 -16.59 -3.96 -6.17
CA THR A 225 -17.60 -4.31 -5.17
C THR A 225 -18.58 -3.15 -5.06
N LYS A 226 -19.88 -3.43 -5.23
CA LYS A 226 -20.94 -2.43 -5.13
C LYS A 226 -20.98 -1.83 -3.72
N GLY A 227 -21.22 -0.52 -3.64
CA GLY A 227 -21.39 0.17 -2.36
C GLY A 227 -22.68 -0.26 -1.66
N ALA A 228 -22.64 -0.23 -0.32
CA ALA A 228 -23.79 -0.44 0.56
C ALA A 228 -23.99 0.82 1.43
N ALA A 229 -25.12 0.92 2.15
CA ALA A 229 -25.55 2.15 2.84
C ALA A 229 -24.46 2.85 3.70
N LYS A 230 -23.54 2.08 4.32
CA LYS A 230 -22.43 2.60 5.13
C LYS A 230 -21.03 2.31 4.56
N ARG A 231 -20.92 1.78 3.34
CA ARG A 231 -19.64 1.40 2.72
C ARG A 231 -19.59 1.87 1.26
N PRO A 232 -18.61 2.72 0.87
CA PRO A 232 -18.47 3.13 -0.52
C PRO A 232 -18.16 1.93 -1.42
N ALA A 233 -18.52 2.02 -2.71
CA ALA A 233 -18.11 1.02 -3.69
C ALA A 233 -16.58 0.95 -3.77
N THR A 234 -15.99 -0.24 -3.91
CA THR A 234 -14.53 -0.45 -3.92
C THR A 234 -14.08 -1.26 -5.13
N GLY A 235 -12.77 -1.50 -5.25
CA GLY A 235 -12.17 -2.27 -6.35
C GLY A 235 -11.39 -1.39 -7.32
N TYR A 236 -10.51 -2.00 -8.11
CA TYR A 236 -9.58 -1.28 -9.00
C TYR A 236 -10.28 -0.32 -9.96
N LEU A 237 -11.42 -0.74 -10.54
CA LEU A 237 -12.19 0.08 -11.48
C LEU A 237 -12.75 1.32 -10.78
N GLU A 238 -13.36 1.16 -9.60
CA GLU A 238 -13.94 2.27 -8.86
C GLU A 238 -12.87 3.22 -8.29
N GLU A 239 -11.72 2.71 -7.83
CA GLU A 239 -10.61 3.53 -7.37
C GLU A 239 -10.02 4.38 -8.49
N ARG A 240 -9.84 3.80 -9.70
CA ARG A 240 -9.35 4.55 -10.86
C ARG A 240 -10.40 5.57 -11.33
N LEU A 241 -11.68 5.22 -11.37
CA LEU A 241 -12.75 6.18 -11.66
C LEU A 241 -12.76 7.34 -10.66
N ARG A 242 -12.61 7.06 -9.36
CA ARG A 242 -12.49 8.11 -8.33
C ARG A 242 -11.27 8.99 -8.55
N TYR A 243 -10.13 8.41 -8.92
CA TYR A 243 -8.93 9.17 -9.27
C TYR A 243 -9.17 10.09 -10.48
N VAL A 244 -9.71 9.55 -11.59
CA VAL A 244 -10.00 10.34 -12.80
C VAL A 244 -10.99 11.46 -12.52
N ARG A 245 -12.05 11.20 -11.74
CA ARG A 245 -12.98 12.24 -11.30
C ARG A 245 -12.25 13.32 -10.48
N LYS A 246 -11.42 12.93 -9.52
CA LYS A 246 -10.65 13.88 -8.70
C LYS A 246 -9.68 14.73 -9.54
N THR A 247 -9.04 14.15 -10.55
CA THR A 247 -8.11 14.88 -11.43
C THR A 247 -8.83 15.82 -12.39
N MET A 248 -10.01 15.43 -12.89
CA MET A 248 -10.83 16.24 -13.80
C MET A 248 -11.65 17.31 -13.08
N LEU A 249 -11.88 17.15 -11.77
CA LEU A 249 -12.59 18.10 -10.90
C LEU A 249 -11.64 19.01 -10.11
N LYS A 250 -10.40 19.25 -10.57
CA LYS A 250 -9.54 20.34 -10.05
C LYS A 250 -10.04 21.71 -10.55
N VAL A 251 -11.34 21.96 -10.38
CA VAL A 251 -11.97 23.26 -10.13
C VAL A 251 -13.03 22.97 -9.06
N GLU A 252 -12.80 23.53 -7.88
CA GLU A 252 -13.69 23.67 -6.72
C GLU A 252 -13.93 22.48 -5.74
N THR A 253 -13.29 22.71 -4.57
CA THR A 253 -13.83 22.69 -3.19
C THR A 253 -13.84 21.38 -2.38
N SER A 254 -13.42 21.58 -1.12
CA SER A 254 -13.12 20.67 -0.02
C SER A 254 -14.34 19.95 0.59
N PRO A 255 -14.14 18.82 1.30
CA PRO A 255 -15.22 18.07 1.93
C PRO A 255 -15.51 18.55 3.36
N SER A 256 -16.80 18.70 3.69
CA SER A 256 -17.29 18.81 5.07
C SER A 256 -17.59 17.43 5.64
N ALA A 257 -17.13 17.20 6.87
CA ALA A 257 -17.50 16.05 7.70
C ALA A 257 -18.86 16.30 8.36
N GLU A 258 -19.60 15.23 8.66
CA GLU A 258 -20.50 15.16 9.83
C GLU A 258 -21.04 13.74 10.06
N SER A 259 -21.68 13.59 11.22
CA SER A 259 -21.57 12.52 12.20
C SER A 259 -22.87 11.73 12.47
N LEU A 260 -22.68 10.53 13.06
CA LEU A 260 -23.49 9.82 14.09
C LEU A 260 -24.92 9.29 13.82
N SER A 261 -25.14 8.02 14.20
CA SER A 261 -26.07 7.52 15.26
C SER A 261 -26.13 5.98 15.26
N SER A 262 -25.83 5.34 16.40
CA SER A 262 -26.71 4.66 17.39
C SER A 262 -27.43 3.41 16.88
N ASP A 263 -27.14 2.23 17.46
CA ASP A 263 -28.05 1.60 18.43
C ASP A 263 -27.36 0.45 19.18
N LYS A 264 -27.65 0.40 20.48
CA LYS A 264 -27.29 -0.64 21.44
C LYS A 264 -28.38 -1.70 21.46
N ASP A 265 -27.99 -2.95 21.69
CA ASP A 265 -28.82 -3.86 22.47
C ASP A 265 -27.89 -4.70 23.35
N SER A 266 -28.24 -4.88 24.62
CA SER A 266 -27.58 -5.82 25.54
C SER A 266 -28.62 -6.30 26.54
N PRO A 267 -28.67 -7.61 26.84
CA PRO A 267 -29.65 -8.16 27.76
C PRO A 267 -29.20 -8.03 29.22
N GLU A 268 -30.19 -7.89 30.10
CA GLU A 268 -30.07 -7.92 31.56
C GLU A 268 -29.50 -9.26 32.06
N ARG A 269 -28.70 -9.21 33.13
CA ARG A 269 -28.17 -10.40 33.83
C ARG A 269 -28.43 -10.29 35.34
N SER A 270 -28.62 -11.44 35.96
CA SER A 270 -29.02 -11.68 37.35
C SER A 270 -27.99 -11.20 38.38
N GLN A 271 -28.47 -10.62 39.49
CA GLN A 271 -27.67 -10.00 40.56
C GLN A 271 -26.73 -10.96 41.31
N ASP A 272 -26.94 -12.28 41.22
CA ASP A 272 -26.13 -13.28 41.94
C ASP A 272 -24.76 -13.57 41.30
N GLU A 273 -24.51 -13.16 40.05
CA GLU A 273 -23.22 -13.39 39.36
C GLU A 273 -22.21 -12.23 39.53
N GLU A 274 -22.67 -11.04 39.91
CA GLU A 274 -21.83 -9.82 40.00
C GLU A 274 -20.91 -9.82 41.24
N GLU A 275 -21.38 -10.40 42.36
CA GLU A 275 -20.59 -10.51 43.60
C GLU A 275 -19.39 -11.49 43.46
N ASP A 276 -19.56 -12.58 42.71
CA ASP A 276 -18.50 -13.57 42.47
C ASP A 276 -17.42 -13.04 41.51
N ILE A 277 -17.83 -12.28 40.48
CA ILE A 277 -16.90 -11.63 39.53
C ILE A 277 -16.04 -10.58 40.23
N ALA A 278 -16.61 -9.77 41.12
CA ALA A 278 -15.84 -8.77 41.87
C ALA A 278 -14.75 -9.43 42.74
N GLY A 279 -15.08 -10.51 43.44
CA GLY A 279 -14.12 -11.27 44.25
C GLY A 279 -12.99 -11.89 43.44
N MET A 280 -13.31 -12.50 42.29
CA MET A 280 -12.31 -13.06 41.38
C MET A 280 -11.39 -11.97 40.80
N THR A 281 -11.95 -10.82 40.40
CA THR A 281 -11.19 -9.69 39.86
C THR A 281 -10.24 -9.10 40.90
N SER A 282 -10.70 -8.86 42.13
CA SER A 282 -9.82 -8.41 43.22
C SER A 282 -8.70 -9.41 43.53
N TRP A 283 -8.97 -10.71 43.44
CA TRP A 283 -7.91 -11.71 43.61
C TRP A 283 -6.86 -11.63 42.48
N LEU A 284 -7.28 -11.47 41.22
CA LEU A 284 -6.38 -11.36 40.05
C LEU A 284 -5.50 -10.10 40.05
N GLN A 285 -5.88 -9.06 40.78
CA GLN A 285 -5.07 -7.84 40.93
C GLN A 285 -3.78 -8.09 41.70
N GLU A 286 -3.88 -8.87 42.78
CA GLU A 286 -2.80 -9.05 43.75
C GLU A 286 -2.05 -10.39 43.58
N ASN A 287 -2.55 -11.31 42.75
CA ASN A 287 -2.02 -12.67 42.66
C ASN A 287 -1.67 -13.05 41.21
N SER A 288 -0.47 -13.59 41.01
CA SER A 288 -0.02 -14.20 39.75
C SER A 288 0.15 -15.72 39.83
N GLU A 289 -0.08 -16.32 41.00
CA GLU A 289 0.04 -17.74 41.24
C GLU A 289 -1.03 -18.20 42.25
N PRO A 290 -1.47 -19.48 42.20
CA PRO A 290 -1.01 -20.54 41.29
C PRO A 290 -1.64 -20.44 39.88
N GLU A 291 -0.90 -20.89 38.85
CA GLU A 291 -1.25 -20.75 37.43
C GLU A 291 -2.67 -21.25 37.09
N HIS A 292 -3.04 -22.44 37.58
CA HIS A 292 -4.36 -23.02 37.31
C HIS A 292 -5.51 -22.13 37.81
N LYS A 293 -5.30 -21.41 38.93
CA LYS A 293 -6.30 -20.53 39.53
C LYS A 293 -6.39 -19.21 38.77
N VAL A 294 -5.25 -18.66 38.35
CA VAL A 294 -5.22 -17.49 37.44
C VAL A 294 -5.99 -17.82 36.17
N ARG A 295 -5.71 -18.97 35.54
CA ARG A 295 -6.39 -19.42 34.32
C ARG A 295 -7.90 -19.60 34.49
N ASP A 296 -8.34 -20.18 35.61
CA ASP A 296 -9.76 -20.37 35.91
C ASP A 296 -10.48 -19.03 36.13
N TYR A 297 -9.91 -18.15 36.95
CA TYR A 297 -10.51 -16.84 37.22
C TYR A 297 -10.49 -15.93 35.99
N MET A 298 -9.43 -15.98 35.19
CA MET A 298 -9.36 -15.25 33.92
C MET A 298 -10.42 -15.74 32.94
N ALA A 299 -10.68 -17.05 32.85
CA ALA A 299 -11.76 -17.59 32.04
C ALA A 299 -13.15 -17.13 32.50
N LYS A 300 -13.42 -17.22 33.81
CA LYS A 300 -14.72 -16.83 34.40
C LYS A 300 -15.00 -15.34 34.24
N THR A 301 -13.97 -14.50 34.30
CA THR A 301 -14.07 -13.04 34.14
C THR A 301 -13.98 -12.56 32.69
N ALA A 302 -13.69 -13.44 31.72
CA ALA A 302 -13.45 -13.07 30.32
C ALA A 302 -14.61 -12.30 29.68
N GLY A 303 -15.86 -12.74 29.90
CA GLY A 303 -17.03 -12.07 29.34
C GLY A 303 -17.19 -10.63 29.83
N HIS A 304 -16.99 -10.38 31.12
CA HIS A 304 -17.06 -9.04 31.71
C HIS A 304 -15.93 -8.14 31.17
N ARG A 305 -14.70 -8.67 31.15
CA ARG A 305 -13.53 -7.95 30.63
C ARG A 305 -13.68 -7.60 29.15
N GLN A 306 -14.17 -8.53 28.32
CA GLN A 306 -14.44 -8.27 26.90
C GLN A 306 -15.46 -7.14 26.73
N GLN A 307 -16.52 -7.10 27.54
CA GLN A 307 -17.50 -6.01 27.49
C GLN A 307 -16.86 -4.65 27.80
N LEU A 308 -16.01 -4.56 28.83
CA LEU A 308 -15.28 -3.33 29.17
C LEU A 308 -14.41 -2.85 28.00
N ILE A 309 -13.66 -3.77 27.37
CA ILE A 309 -12.78 -3.48 26.23
C ILE A 309 -13.59 -3.02 25.01
N HIS A 310 -14.71 -3.68 24.70
CA HIS A 310 -15.52 -3.39 23.51
C HIS A 310 -16.31 -2.10 23.62
N GLN A 311 -16.73 -1.72 24.82
CA GLN A 311 -17.45 -0.46 25.05
C GLN A 311 -16.58 0.78 24.80
N LYS A 312 -15.24 0.66 24.83
CA LYS A 312 -14.26 1.75 24.62
C LYS A 312 -14.51 3.00 25.48
N LYS A 313 -15.19 2.84 26.61
CA LYS A 313 -15.45 3.92 27.58
C LYS A 313 -14.30 4.10 28.57
N VAL A 314 -13.55 3.02 28.80
CA VAL A 314 -12.47 2.91 29.78
C VAL A 314 -11.16 2.77 28.99
N PRO A 315 -10.12 3.58 29.28
CA PRO A 315 -8.80 3.40 28.67
C PRO A 315 -8.24 2.01 28.97
N LEU A 316 -7.46 1.43 28.04
CA LEU A 316 -6.85 0.11 28.24
C LEU A 316 -6.02 0.06 29.53
N ALA A 317 -5.32 1.14 29.88
CA ALA A 317 -4.56 1.26 31.12
C ALA A 317 -5.39 1.03 32.40
N GLU A 318 -6.64 1.51 32.47
CA GLU A 318 -7.53 1.26 33.61
C GLU A 318 -8.02 -0.19 33.63
N ILE A 319 -8.30 -0.77 32.46
CA ILE A 319 -8.66 -2.19 32.34
C ILE A 319 -7.51 -3.08 32.81
N LEU A 320 -6.27 -2.69 32.50
CA LEU A 320 -5.06 -3.40 32.94
C LEU A 320 -4.79 -3.30 34.44
N GLN A 321 -5.26 -2.24 35.11
CA GLN A 321 -5.22 -2.18 36.57
C GLN A 321 -6.18 -3.21 37.18
N GLN A 322 -7.34 -3.43 36.56
CA GLN A 322 -8.32 -4.41 37.02
C GLN A 322 -7.92 -5.86 36.68
N TYR A 323 -7.33 -6.06 35.51
CA TYR A 323 -6.96 -7.38 34.99
C TYR A 323 -5.49 -7.39 34.55
N PRO A 324 -4.52 -7.24 35.46
CA PRO A 324 -3.10 -7.15 35.08
C PRO A 324 -2.58 -8.41 34.38
N ARG A 325 -3.20 -9.56 34.67
CA ARG A 325 -2.89 -10.87 34.09
C ARG A 325 -3.30 -11.03 32.63
N ILE A 326 -4.15 -10.16 32.06
CA ILE A 326 -4.52 -10.24 30.64
C ILE A 326 -3.30 -10.06 29.71
N LEU A 327 -2.20 -9.48 30.21
CA LEU A 327 -0.95 -9.35 29.46
C LEU A 327 -0.06 -10.60 29.53
N ASP A 328 -0.44 -11.61 30.30
CA ASP A 328 0.27 -12.89 30.28
C ASP A 328 -0.07 -13.60 28.96
N ALA A 329 0.94 -14.12 28.25
CA ALA A 329 0.76 -14.69 26.91
C ALA A 329 -0.35 -15.76 26.88
N ALA A 330 -0.37 -16.64 27.89
CA ALA A 330 -1.38 -17.69 28.02
C ALA A 330 -2.81 -17.14 28.17
N MET A 331 -2.98 -15.96 28.79
CA MET A 331 -4.30 -15.35 28.99
C MET A 331 -4.79 -14.63 27.74
N ILE A 332 -3.90 -14.03 26.94
CA ILE A 332 -4.26 -13.50 25.62
C ILE A 332 -4.76 -14.64 24.72
N LEU A 333 -4.06 -15.78 24.71
CA LEU A 333 -4.46 -16.94 23.93
C LEU A 333 -5.83 -17.47 24.42
N GLN A 334 -6.02 -17.61 25.73
CA GLN A 334 -7.29 -18.05 26.31
C GLN A 334 -8.44 -17.09 25.97
N ASP A 335 -8.27 -15.78 26.12
CA ASP A 335 -9.33 -14.80 25.84
C ASP A 335 -9.69 -14.75 24.36
N PHE A 336 -8.73 -15.01 23.48
CA PHE A 336 -8.99 -15.16 22.05
C PHE A 336 -9.87 -16.38 21.79
N ASP A 337 -9.53 -17.54 22.35
CA ASP A 337 -10.32 -18.77 22.19
C ASP A 337 -11.75 -18.61 22.72
N LEU A 338 -11.89 -18.02 23.91
CA LEU A 338 -13.18 -17.74 24.56
C LEU A 338 -14.01 -16.68 23.83
N GLY A 339 -13.38 -15.80 23.05
CA GLY A 339 -14.05 -14.78 22.20
C GLY A 339 -14.77 -15.34 20.98
N CYS A 340 -15.09 -16.64 20.98
CA CYS A 340 -15.68 -17.39 19.85
C CYS A 340 -14.74 -17.53 18.63
N TYR A 341 -13.43 -17.55 18.85
CA TYR A 341 -12.43 -17.74 17.80
C TYR A 341 -11.65 -19.07 17.93
N SER A 342 -12.15 -20.03 18.72
CA SER A 342 -11.53 -21.34 18.95
C SER A 342 -11.13 -22.05 17.66
N ASP A 343 -12.01 -22.07 16.66
CA ASP A 343 -11.76 -22.74 15.38
C ASP A 343 -10.64 -22.08 14.58
N ALA A 344 -10.35 -20.81 14.85
CA ALA A 344 -9.30 -20.04 14.20
C ALA A 344 -7.96 -20.07 14.94
N ALA A 345 -7.95 -20.44 16.22
CA ALA A 345 -6.84 -20.25 17.16
C ALA A 345 -5.49 -20.78 16.64
N ASP A 346 -5.49 -21.97 16.03
CA ASP A 346 -4.27 -22.66 15.61
C ASP A 346 -3.96 -22.50 14.11
N LYS A 347 -4.84 -21.85 13.34
CA LYS A 347 -4.75 -21.83 11.87
C LYS A 347 -3.45 -21.25 11.34
N LEU A 348 -2.86 -20.26 12.02
CA LEU A 348 -1.55 -19.74 11.63
C LEU A 348 -0.50 -20.83 11.74
N LEU A 349 -0.41 -21.50 12.88
CA LEU A 349 0.61 -22.53 13.12
C LEU A 349 0.41 -23.76 12.24
N GLU A 350 -0.84 -24.12 11.94
CA GLU A 350 -1.18 -25.24 11.07
C GLU A 350 -0.85 -24.98 9.58
N LYS A 351 -1.17 -23.78 9.08
CA LYS A 351 -1.15 -23.49 7.63
C LYS A 351 0.13 -22.80 7.17
N TRP A 352 0.85 -22.12 8.06
CA TRP A 352 1.95 -21.24 7.66
C TRP A 352 3.09 -21.95 6.91
N GLY A 353 3.41 -23.18 7.32
CA GLY A 353 4.43 -23.99 6.64
C GLY A 353 4.11 -24.22 5.16
N GLN A 354 2.84 -24.43 4.81
CA GLN A 354 2.40 -24.63 3.43
C GLN A 354 2.33 -23.32 2.63
N LEU A 355 2.18 -22.18 3.30
CA LEU A 355 2.06 -20.87 2.64
C LEU A 355 3.42 -20.21 2.35
N SER A 356 4.42 -20.47 3.19
CA SER A 356 5.69 -19.72 3.18
C SER A 356 6.40 -19.74 1.83
N ASP A 357 6.59 -20.92 1.23
CA ASP A 357 7.21 -21.06 -0.09
C ASP A 357 6.41 -20.35 -1.19
N HIS A 358 5.08 -20.43 -1.12
CA HIS A 358 4.19 -19.78 -2.08
C HIS A 358 4.21 -18.25 -1.98
N ILE A 359 4.41 -17.70 -0.78
CA ILE A 359 4.62 -16.26 -0.57
C ILE A 359 5.95 -15.81 -1.18
N ILE A 360 7.02 -16.58 -1.00
CA ILE A 360 8.34 -16.31 -1.61
C ILE A 360 8.27 -16.36 -3.14
N LEU A 361 7.57 -17.36 -3.68
CA LEU A 361 7.31 -17.47 -5.12
C LEU A 361 6.51 -16.26 -5.62
N TYR A 362 5.44 -15.88 -4.90
CA TYR A 362 4.65 -14.71 -5.26
C TYR A 362 5.49 -13.44 -5.28
N ALA A 363 6.37 -13.22 -4.30
CA ALA A 363 7.27 -12.07 -4.30
C ALA A 363 8.16 -12.02 -5.55
N SER A 364 8.71 -13.17 -5.96
CA SER A 364 9.55 -13.29 -7.15
C SER A 364 8.79 -12.96 -8.44
N VAL A 365 7.52 -13.34 -8.53
CA VAL A 365 6.65 -12.98 -9.67
C VAL A 365 6.27 -11.50 -9.65
N MET A 366 6.03 -10.93 -8.47
CA MET A 366 5.57 -9.56 -8.32
C MET A 366 6.66 -8.53 -8.54
N ASN A 367 7.89 -8.84 -8.13
CA ASN A 367 9.06 -7.98 -8.32
C ASN A 367 10.35 -8.80 -8.23
N SER A 368 11.05 -9.00 -9.35
CA SER A 368 12.30 -9.76 -9.39
C SER A 368 13.43 -9.16 -8.54
N ALA A 369 13.38 -7.85 -8.24
CA ALA A 369 14.35 -7.15 -7.41
C ALA A 369 13.98 -7.13 -5.91
N TRP A 370 13.03 -7.98 -5.45
CA TRP A 370 12.58 -7.97 -4.06
C TRP A 370 13.73 -8.17 -3.05
N LYS A 371 14.74 -8.99 -3.40
CA LYS A 371 15.92 -9.27 -2.57
C LYS A 371 16.72 -8.01 -2.24
N GLU A 372 16.98 -7.18 -3.25
CA GLU A 372 17.65 -5.88 -3.08
C GLU A 372 16.79 -4.94 -2.23
N LEU A 373 15.47 -4.91 -2.49
CA LEU A 373 14.55 -4.01 -1.80
C LEU A 373 14.35 -4.33 -0.32
N ILE A 374 14.54 -5.58 0.09
CA ILE A 374 14.52 -5.97 1.51
C ILE A 374 15.92 -5.88 2.17
N GLY A 375 16.95 -5.50 1.41
CA GLY A 375 18.33 -5.40 1.89
C GLY A 375 19.02 -6.76 2.06
N MET A 376 18.71 -7.74 1.20
CA MET A 376 19.30 -9.08 1.20
C MET A 376 19.66 -9.54 -0.24
N PRO A 377 20.55 -8.84 -0.96
CA PRO A 377 20.82 -9.08 -2.39
C PRO A 377 21.37 -10.49 -2.69
N HIS A 378 22.19 -11.04 -1.78
CA HIS A 378 22.83 -12.35 -1.94
C HIS A 378 22.00 -13.52 -1.42
N LEU A 379 20.74 -13.29 -1.04
CA LEU A 379 19.88 -14.32 -0.48
C LEU A 379 19.56 -15.38 -1.53
N ASP A 380 19.94 -16.63 -1.29
CA ASP A 380 19.48 -17.78 -2.07
C ASP A 380 18.34 -18.48 -1.33
N SER A 381 17.11 -18.36 -1.84
CA SER A 381 15.91 -18.95 -1.23
C SER A 381 15.86 -20.47 -1.35
N SER A 382 16.68 -21.09 -2.20
CA SER A 382 16.67 -22.54 -2.43
C SER A 382 17.36 -23.33 -1.31
N ILE A 383 18.31 -22.70 -0.61
CA ILE A 383 19.12 -23.31 0.45
C ILE A 383 18.64 -22.96 1.87
N LEU A 384 17.61 -22.14 1.99
CA LEU A 384 17.06 -21.73 3.29
C LEU A 384 16.38 -22.91 3.99
N SER A 385 16.59 -22.99 5.30
CA SER A 385 15.83 -23.89 6.17
C SER A 385 14.33 -23.55 6.16
N ALA A 386 13.49 -24.49 6.61
CA ALA A 386 12.04 -24.26 6.72
C ALA A 386 11.71 -23.07 7.64
N GLU A 387 12.49 -22.88 8.71
CA GLU A 387 12.32 -21.77 9.64
C GLU A 387 12.72 -20.43 9.02
N GLU A 388 13.86 -20.38 8.31
CA GLU A 388 14.28 -19.16 7.59
C GLU A 388 13.28 -18.77 6.50
N LYS A 389 12.71 -19.74 5.78
CA LYS A 389 11.64 -19.50 4.80
C LYS A 389 10.37 -18.98 5.45
N SER A 390 10.01 -19.53 6.61
CA SER A 390 8.86 -19.07 7.41
C SER A 390 9.02 -17.60 7.82
N HIS A 391 10.19 -17.21 8.34
CA HIS A 391 10.44 -15.82 8.74
C HIS A 391 10.61 -14.89 7.53
N LEU A 392 11.24 -15.35 6.45
CA LEU A 392 11.32 -14.61 5.20
C LEU A 392 9.93 -14.30 4.64
N ALA A 393 9.01 -15.27 4.68
CA ALA A 393 7.64 -15.07 4.22
C ALA A 393 6.92 -13.97 5.03
N LEU A 394 7.14 -13.89 6.35
CA LEU A 394 6.60 -12.81 7.19
C LEU A 394 7.15 -11.44 6.74
N TYR A 395 8.44 -11.34 6.47
CA TYR A 395 9.06 -10.09 6.00
C TYR A 395 8.53 -9.67 4.63
N LEU A 396 8.32 -10.67 3.76
CA LEU A 396 7.74 -10.45 2.44
C LEU A 396 6.28 -10.00 2.49
N LEU A 397 5.51 -10.34 3.53
CA LEU A 397 4.17 -9.76 3.68
C LEU A 397 4.23 -8.23 3.82
N ALA A 398 5.14 -7.69 4.65
CA ALA A 398 5.32 -6.24 4.79
C ALA A 398 5.79 -5.58 3.47
N PHE A 399 6.59 -6.29 2.67
CA PHE A 399 7.00 -5.85 1.33
C PHE A 399 5.83 -5.84 0.33
N LEU A 400 5.07 -6.92 0.25
CA LEU A 400 4.04 -7.16 -0.76
C LEU A 400 2.75 -6.39 -0.47
N LEU A 401 2.38 -6.30 0.81
CA LEU A 401 1.11 -5.78 1.29
C LEU A 401 1.26 -4.44 2.02
N GLY A 402 2.47 -3.95 2.18
CA GLY A 402 2.76 -2.67 2.82
C GLY A 402 1.92 -1.49 2.29
N GLY A 403 1.40 -0.69 3.21
CA GLY A 403 0.51 0.44 2.98
C GLY A 403 1.20 1.67 2.37
N ARG A 404 0.40 2.73 2.18
CA ARG A 404 0.94 4.04 1.75
C ARG A 404 1.49 4.76 2.99
N ALA A 405 2.81 4.94 3.06
CA ALA A 405 3.41 5.93 3.96
C ALA A 405 2.94 7.33 3.54
N ARG A 406 2.43 8.15 4.49
CA ARG A 406 2.18 9.57 4.23
C ARG A 406 3.54 10.26 3.99
N GLY A 407 3.70 10.89 2.82
CA GLY A 407 4.77 11.88 2.58
C GLY A 407 6.20 11.39 2.31
N GLY A 408 6.50 10.08 2.31
CA GLY A 408 7.87 9.57 2.13
C GLY A 408 8.30 9.28 0.68
N ARG A 409 9.59 9.49 0.36
CA ARG A 409 10.26 9.00 -0.88
C ARG A 409 10.07 7.48 -1.01
N ARG A 410 9.94 6.97 -2.25
CA ARG A 410 9.62 5.54 -2.54
C ARG A 410 10.55 4.53 -1.84
N GLY A 411 11.82 4.86 -1.62
CA GLY A 411 12.82 3.95 -1.00
C GLY A 411 12.62 3.67 0.49
N GLY A 412 12.06 4.62 1.27
CA GLY A 412 11.84 4.43 2.72
C GLY A 412 10.56 3.67 3.07
N ARG A 413 9.72 3.32 2.09
CA ARG A 413 8.39 2.76 2.35
C ARG A 413 8.45 1.34 2.91
N PHE A 414 9.34 0.50 2.38
CA PHE A 414 9.48 -0.86 2.88
C PHE A 414 9.99 -0.86 4.32
N ALA A 415 11.04 -0.10 4.62
CA ALA A 415 11.58 0.02 5.98
C ALA A 415 10.49 0.42 6.99
N ILE A 416 9.72 1.47 6.70
CA ILE A 416 8.60 1.90 7.57
C ILE A 416 7.56 0.79 7.76
N ASN A 417 7.17 0.10 6.68
CA ASN A 417 6.18 -0.97 6.77
C ASN A 417 6.73 -2.18 7.53
N MET A 418 8.03 -2.48 7.34
CA MET A 418 8.72 -3.56 8.01
C MET A 418 8.79 -3.26 9.51
N GLU A 419 9.31 -2.10 9.90
CA GLU A 419 9.35 -1.64 11.30
C GLU A 419 7.94 -1.63 11.93
N SER A 420 6.92 -1.20 11.18
CA SER A 420 5.54 -1.21 11.69
C SER A 420 4.97 -2.63 11.91
N PHE A 421 5.52 -3.64 11.24
CA PHE A 421 5.10 -5.04 11.39
C PHE A 421 5.99 -5.78 12.39
N ILE A 422 7.28 -5.88 12.07
CA ILE A 422 8.33 -6.55 12.84
C ILE A 422 9.52 -5.61 12.93
N ASP A 423 9.72 -5.07 14.13
CA ASP A 423 10.85 -4.23 14.45
C ASP A 423 12.12 -5.05 14.63
N LEU A 424 13.12 -4.84 13.78
CA LEU A 424 14.40 -5.53 13.91
C LEU A 424 15.38 -4.63 14.65
N GLN A 425 15.83 -5.10 15.83
CA GLN A 425 16.85 -4.42 16.62
C GLN A 425 18.07 -5.33 16.82
N PRO A 426 19.28 -4.78 17.03
CA PRO A 426 20.46 -5.59 17.33
C PRO A 426 20.27 -6.49 18.56
N ALA A 427 20.86 -7.68 18.57
CA ALA A 427 20.82 -8.62 19.70
C ALA A 427 21.30 -8.03 21.04
N VAL A 428 22.13 -6.99 21.00
CA VAL A 428 22.66 -6.28 22.19
C VAL A 428 21.69 -5.24 22.77
N THR A 429 20.51 -5.06 22.19
CA THR A 429 19.56 -4.03 22.59
C THR A 429 19.00 -4.31 23.98
N ASN A 430 19.13 -3.34 24.88
CA ASN A 430 18.42 -3.38 26.16
C ASN A 430 16.92 -3.10 25.91
N VAL A 431 16.09 -4.13 26.04
CA VAL A 431 14.65 -4.03 25.75
C VAL A 431 13.95 -3.00 26.64
N ALA A 432 14.31 -2.89 27.93
CA ALA A 432 13.66 -1.95 28.83
C ALA A 432 13.99 -0.48 28.47
N GLU A 433 15.26 -0.19 28.20
CA GLU A 433 15.69 1.15 27.75
C GLU A 433 15.08 1.50 26.39
N TYR A 434 15.06 0.54 25.47
CA TYR A 434 14.43 0.67 24.16
C TYR A 434 12.95 1.06 24.29
N LEU A 435 12.17 0.38 25.13
CA LEU A 435 10.75 0.69 25.36
C LEU A 435 10.51 2.07 25.97
N ASN A 436 11.45 2.58 26.77
CA ASN A 436 11.39 3.92 27.34
C ASN A 436 11.69 5.01 26.29
N SER A 437 12.51 4.71 25.28
CA SER A 437 12.85 5.64 24.21
C SER A 437 11.69 5.90 23.22
N ILE A 438 10.76 4.95 23.12
CA ILE A 438 9.68 5.00 22.12
C ILE A 438 8.51 5.82 22.63
N LYS A 439 8.08 6.79 21.82
CA LYS A 439 6.85 7.54 22.08
C LYS A 439 5.66 6.74 21.57
N SER A 440 4.65 6.55 22.43
CA SER A 440 3.40 5.87 22.07
C SER A 440 2.66 6.52 20.90
N SER A 441 2.87 7.82 20.66
CA SER A 441 2.34 8.55 19.50
C SER A 441 3.03 8.21 18.18
N GLU A 442 4.30 7.81 18.24
CA GLU A 442 5.11 7.49 17.06
C GLU A 442 4.96 6.01 16.69
N ARG A 443 4.76 5.15 17.68
CA ARG A 443 4.63 3.70 17.50
C ARG A 443 3.41 3.14 18.23
N PRO A 444 2.27 3.01 17.52
CA PRO A 444 1.08 2.36 18.07
C PRO A 444 1.38 0.92 18.47
N GLN A 445 0.74 0.46 19.54
CA GLN A 445 0.83 -0.92 20.04
C GLN A 445 -0.49 -1.65 19.81
N PRO A 446 -0.50 -2.99 19.64
CA PRO A 446 0.67 -3.87 19.70
C PRO A 446 1.59 -3.79 18.47
N TYR A 447 2.87 -4.13 18.66
CA TYR A 447 3.83 -4.38 17.58
C TYR A 447 4.84 -5.46 18.00
N ILE A 448 5.56 -6.03 17.03
CA ILE A 448 6.52 -7.10 17.27
C ILE A 448 7.93 -6.50 17.32
N LEU A 449 8.73 -6.91 18.31
CA LEU A 449 10.15 -6.63 18.41
C LEU A 449 10.93 -7.94 18.27
N ALA A 450 11.88 -7.97 17.33
CA ALA A 450 12.75 -9.11 17.10
C ALA A 450 14.21 -8.66 17.20
N LEU A 451 14.95 -9.34 18.08
CA LEU A 451 16.37 -9.09 18.27
C LEU A 451 17.16 -9.99 17.33
N VAL A 452 18.05 -9.42 16.53
CA VAL A 452 18.77 -10.13 15.46
C VAL A 452 20.26 -9.92 15.53
N THR A 453 21.01 -10.91 15.05
CA THR A 453 22.45 -10.79 14.78
C THR A 453 22.67 -10.39 13.31
N THR A 454 23.75 -10.87 12.68
CA THR A 454 23.95 -10.73 11.24
C THR A 454 22.90 -11.51 10.44
N ASN A 455 22.41 -12.63 10.95
CA ASN A 455 21.30 -13.35 10.33
C ASN A 455 19.95 -12.75 10.74
N ARG A 456 19.37 -11.93 9.86
CA ARG A 456 18.06 -11.30 10.08
C ARG A 456 16.88 -12.28 10.03
N LEU A 457 17.06 -13.46 9.44
CA LEU A 457 15.98 -14.47 9.29
C LEU A 457 15.82 -15.35 10.52
N LEU A 458 16.76 -15.32 11.47
CA LEU A 458 16.68 -16.09 12.71
C LEU A 458 16.89 -15.14 13.90
N PRO A 459 15.83 -14.47 14.36
CA PRO A 459 15.89 -13.66 15.58
C PRO A 459 16.33 -14.51 16.78
N THR A 460 17.23 -13.96 17.60
CA THR A 460 17.66 -14.59 18.85
C THR A 460 16.56 -14.53 19.90
N GLN A 461 15.77 -13.47 19.91
CA GLN A 461 14.62 -13.28 20.78
C GLN A 461 13.52 -12.55 20.03
N SER A 462 12.26 -12.86 20.36
CA SER A 462 11.09 -12.21 19.78
C SER A 462 10.09 -11.85 20.87
N PHE A 463 9.58 -10.63 20.82
CA PHE A 463 8.70 -10.06 21.82
C PHE A 463 7.46 -9.45 21.18
N LEU A 464 6.30 -9.66 21.81
CA LEU A 464 5.15 -8.79 21.60
C LEU A 464 5.32 -7.57 22.51
N ILE A 465 5.25 -6.37 21.94
CA ILE A 465 5.22 -5.13 22.70
C ILE A 465 3.77 -4.64 22.81
N ILE A 466 3.29 -4.53 24.05
CA ILE A 466 1.96 -4.01 24.37
C ILE A 466 1.95 -3.33 25.74
N GLU A 467 1.31 -2.17 25.82
CA GLU A 467 1.29 -1.27 26.99
C GLU A 467 2.68 -1.11 27.64
N ARG A 468 3.70 -0.88 26.80
CA ARG A 468 5.13 -0.74 27.17
C ARG A 468 5.72 -1.95 27.90
N LYS A 469 5.09 -3.12 27.81
CA LYS A 469 5.65 -4.39 28.27
C LYS A 469 6.13 -5.21 27.08
N ALA A 470 7.22 -5.94 27.28
CA ALA A 470 7.70 -6.95 26.35
C ALA A 470 7.28 -8.33 26.85
N ILE A 471 6.54 -9.07 26.02
CA ILE A 471 6.15 -10.45 26.27
C ILE A 471 7.01 -11.32 25.35
N GLU A 472 7.99 -12.01 25.91
CA GLU A 472 8.88 -12.89 25.16
C GLU A 472 8.14 -14.15 24.69
N MET A 473 8.39 -14.55 23.44
CA MET A 473 7.79 -15.73 22.85
C MET A 473 8.87 -16.65 22.26
N PRO A 474 8.63 -17.98 22.22
CA PRO A 474 9.66 -18.94 21.79
C PRO A 474 10.09 -18.84 20.33
N SER A 475 9.30 -18.19 19.47
CA SER A 475 9.63 -17.98 18.07
C SER A 475 8.94 -16.74 17.51
N LEU A 476 9.48 -16.20 16.41
CA LEU A 476 8.87 -15.07 15.71
C LEU A 476 7.46 -15.41 15.22
N LEU A 477 7.23 -16.62 14.71
CA LEU A 477 5.89 -17.05 14.26
C LEU A 477 4.88 -17.05 15.41
N LYS A 478 5.24 -17.55 16.60
CA LYS A 478 4.39 -17.49 17.79
C LYS A 478 4.18 -16.06 18.28
N THR A 479 5.15 -15.17 18.05
CA THR A 479 5.02 -13.74 18.36
C THR A 479 4.01 -13.07 17.43
N VAL A 480 4.03 -13.39 16.13
CA VAL A 480 3.03 -12.93 15.16
C VAL A 480 1.63 -13.44 15.51
N ASP A 481 1.51 -14.71 15.92
CA ASP A 481 0.26 -15.30 16.41
C ASP A 481 -0.30 -14.49 17.60
N LEU A 482 0.53 -14.28 18.62
CA LEU A 482 0.14 -13.53 19.81
C LEU A 482 -0.23 -12.08 19.49
N ALA A 483 0.52 -11.43 18.59
CA ALA A 483 0.26 -10.06 18.14
C ALA A 483 -1.09 -9.97 17.41
N PHE A 484 -1.39 -10.91 16.51
CA PHE A 484 -2.67 -10.98 15.81
C PHE A 484 -3.83 -11.14 16.81
N LYS A 485 -3.71 -12.09 17.74
CA LYS A 485 -4.74 -12.36 18.75
C LYS A 485 -4.94 -11.17 19.69
N SER A 486 -3.86 -10.46 20.03
CA SER A 486 -3.92 -9.23 20.84
C SER A 486 -4.78 -8.14 20.19
N HIS A 487 -4.76 -7.98 18.87
CA HIS A 487 -5.65 -7.02 18.20
C HIS A 487 -7.14 -7.30 18.45
N TYR A 488 -7.53 -8.58 18.54
CA TYR A 488 -8.90 -8.98 18.83
C TYR A 488 -9.22 -8.86 20.32
N VAL A 489 -8.37 -9.42 21.18
CA VAL A 489 -8.56 -9.42 22.64
C VAL A 489 -8.68 -7.99 23.17
N PHE A 490 -7.83 -7.07 22.69
CA PHE A 490 -7.82 -5.67 23.12
C PHE A 490 -8.64 -4.72 22.22
N ASN A 491 -9.31 -5.25 21.18
CA ASN A 491 -10.10 -4.47 20.22
C ASN A 491 -9.34 -3.26 19.63
N VAL A 492 -8.08 -3.51 19.25
CA VAL A 492 -7.15 -2.50 18.71
C VAL A 492 -7.14 -2.58 17.18
N THR A 493 -7.39 -1.45 16.53
CA THR A 493 -7.34 -1.33 15.07
C THR A 493 -5.93 -1.53 14.53
N TYR A 494 -5.79 -2.19 13.38
CA TYR A 494 -4.49 -2.37 12.75
C TYR A 494 -3.85 -1.04 12.32
N GLN A 495 -2.53 -1.00 12.34
CA GLN A 495 -1.78 0.18 11.92
C GLN A 495 -1.90 0.38 10.39
N PRO A 496 -2.13 1.60 9.88
CA PRO A 496 -2.34 1.85 8.45
C PRO A 496 -1.23 1.34 7.52
N GLN A 497 0.01 1.33 8.00
CA GLN A 497 1.22 0.90 7.31
C GLN A 497 1.18 -0.59 6.99
N VAL A 498 0.60 -1.39 7.89
CA VAL A 498 0.61 -2.86 7.81
C VAL A 498 -0.79 -3.46 7.85
N GLN A 499 -1.83 -2.63 7.72
CA GLN A 499 -3.22 -3.08 7.73
C GLN A 499 -3.46 -4.21 6.72
N ASN A 500 -2.85 -4.20 5.51
CA ASN A 500 -3.14 -5.28 4.54
C ASN A 500 -2.44 -6.58 4.95
N VAL A 501 -1.34 -6.51 5.69
CA VAL A 501 -0.66 -7.68 6.27
C VAL A 501 -1.59 -8.34 7.27
N TRP A 502 -2.16 -7.55 8.17
CA TRP A 502 -3.11 -8.04 9.16
C TRP A 502 -4.44 -8.50 8.53
N ASP A 503 -4.98 -7.78 7.53
CA ASP A 503 -6.16 -8.22 6.78
C ASP A 503 -5.89 -9.55 6.05
N PHE A 504 -4.67 -9.77 5.56
CA PHE A 504 -4.25 -11.03 4.95
C PHE A 504 -4.22 -12.16 5.98
N LEU A 505 -3.59 -11.96 7.13
CA LEU A 505 -3.59 -12.95 8.21
C LEU A 505 -5.04 -13.26 8.62
N GLN A 506 -5.85 -12.24 8.87
CA GLN A 506 -7.26 -12.37 9.22
C GLN A 506 -8.06 -13.19 8.22
N CYS A 507 -8.07 -12.79 6.95
CA CYS A 507 -9.01 -13.34 5.98
C CYS A 507 -8.46 -14.57 5.24
N VAL A 508 -7.14 -14.74 5.14
CA VAL A 508 -6.51 -15.83 4.37
C VAL A 508 -6.00 -16.94 5.28
N VAL A 509 -5.43 -16.60 6.43
CA VAL A 509 -4.81 -17.58 7.34
C VAL A 509 -5.80 -18.03 8.39
N TYR A 510 -6.31 -17.09 9.20
CA TYR A 510 -7.30 -17.35 10.26
C TYR A 510 -8.72 -17.56 9.71
N GLU A 511 -8.97 -17.13 8.46
CA GLU A 511 -10.30 -17.21 7.80
C GLU A 511 -11.42 -16.58 8.64
N LEU A 512 -11.08 -15.53 9.36
CA LEU A 512 -12.02 -14.71 10.13
C LEU A 512 -12.69 -13.68 9.22
N PRO A 513 -13.94 -13.27 9.54
CA PRO A 513 -14.67 -12.31 8.73
C PRO A 513 -13.93 -10.97 8.70
N GLY A 514 -13.71 -10.41 7.51
CA GLY A 514 -12.99 -9.15 7.33
C GLY A 514 -13.13 -8.58 5.92
N LEU A 515 -12.77 -7.30 5.76
CA LEU A 515 -12.78 -6.66 4.43
C LEU A 515 -11.43 -6.91 3.73
N ALA A 516 -11.33 -8.00 2.98
CA ALA A 516 -10.17 -8.25 2.13
C ALA A 516 -10.08 -7.18 1.03
N ARG A 517 -9.03 -6.35 1.08
CA ARG A 517 -8.76 -5.35 0.04
C ARG A 517 -8.28 -6.03 -1.25
N PRO A 518 -8.43 -5.38 -2.43
CA PRO A 518 -8.09 -5.99 -3.72
C PRO A 518 -6.70 -6.63 -3.78
N ILE A 519 -5.68 -6.00 -3.17
CA ILE A 519 -4.31 -6.57 -3.15
C ILE A 519 -4.20 -7.87 -2.35
N VAL A 520 -4.99 -8.02 -1.28
CA VAL A 520 -5.09 -9.23 -0.47
C VAL A 520 -5.80 -10.32 -1.27
N ARG A 521 -6.88 -9.97 -1.98
CA ARG A 521 -7.63 -10.86 -2.85
C ARG A 521 -6.78 -11.43 -3.99
N ASP A 522 -5.99 -10.56 -4.64
CA ASP A 522 -5.08 -10.97 -5.71
C ASP A 522 -4.04 -11.99 -5.20
N MET A 523 -3.46 -11.72 -4.03
CA MET A 523 -2.50 -12.64 -3.40
C MET A 523 -3.18 -13.96 -3.01
N ARG A 524 -4.37 -13.91 -2.40
CA ARG A 524 -5.16 -15.10 -2.05
C ARG A 524 -5.46 -15.96 -3.27
N ALA A 525 -5.91 -15.35 -4.37
CA ALA A 525 -6.19 -16.04 -5.63
C ALA A 525 -4.94 -16.77 -6.16
N PHE A 526 -3.78 -16.10 -6.10
CA PHE A 526 -2.50 -16.72 -6.46
C PHE A 526 -2.18 -17.91 -5.57
N LEU A 527 -2.20 -17.74 -4.23
CA LEU A 527 -1.81 -18.77 -3.28
C LEU A 527 -2.72 -20.00 -3.37
N ARG A 528 -4.05 -19.80 -3.46
CA ARG A 528 -5.01 -20.89 -3.56
C ARG A 528 -4.78 -21.76 -4.80
N ARG A 529 -4.42 -21.14 -5.93
CA ARG A 529 -4.07 -21.90 -7.14
C ARG A 529 -2.82 -22.76 -6.94
N GLN A 530 -1.78 -22.21 -6.31
CA GLN A 530 -0.56 -22.98 -6.08
C GLN A 530 -0.82 -24.18 -5.18
N LEU A 531 -1.58 -23.97 -4.09
CA LEU A 531 -1.98 -25.05 -3.19
C LEU A 531 -2.84 -26.11 -3.90
N SER A 532 -3.74 -25.72 -4.81
CA SER A 532 -4.54 -26.68 -5.59
C SER A 532 -3.76 -27.43 -6.68
N THR A 533 -2.56 -26.99 -7.03
CA THR A 533 -1.72 -27.67 -8.04
C THR A 533 -0.84 -28.76 -7.41
N GLN A 534 -0.70 -28.75 -6.08
CA GLN A 534 0.08 -29.72 -5.30
C GLN A 534 -0.76 -30.84 -4.66
N ALA A 535 -2.09 -30.65 -4.61
CA ALA A 535 -3.07 -31.66 -4.18
C ALA A 535 -3.59 -32.45 -5.39
#